data_AF-A0A922VKE4-F1
#
_entry.id   AF-A0A922VKE4-F1
#
_cell.length_a   1.000
_cell.length_b   1.000
_cell.length_c   1.000
_cell.angle_alpha   90.00
_cell.angle_beta   90.00
_cell.angle_gamma   90.00
#
_symmetry.space_group_name_H-M   'P 1'
#
loop_
_entity.id
_entity.type
_entity.pdbx_description
1 polymer ?
#
loop_
_entity_poly.entity_id
_entity_poly.type
_entity_poly.pdbx_seq_one_letter_code
_entity_poly.pdbx_strand_id
1 'polypeptide(L)'
;MDRRSRSALIVSLVLGSLAGCTSAGTAGPSAEPSAPASGAVTVTTPSPASSAAPSTVPTLADSAAPSAAPITQPAAAKPYDCTKLITDAEMRQATGLSTATFFNQVLWTDRPGLLEGQTYCQFFAGQGATSIALSVLTGPSLADFDQLWAAGSAADSVPGIGDAARVNAASGAGGARVGGLGITVFLGATGDNGLVGVDVKDAITRILAIVATRV
;
A
#
# COMPACT_ATOMS: atom_id res chain seq x y z
N MET A 1 23.65 -23.23 -9.05
CA MET A 1 23.71 -23.15 -7.58
C MET A 1 24.79 -22.12 -7.30
N ASP A 2 24.49 -20.85 -7.01
CA ASP A 2 23.80 -20.34 -5.82
C ASP A 2 23.04 -19.03 -6.13
N ARG A 3 21.74 -19.00 -5.79
CA ARG A 3 20.90 -17.79 -5.75
C ARG A 3 20.37 -17.61 -4.33
N ARG A 4 21.16 -17.04 -3.44
CA ARG A 4 20.67 -16.50 -2.15
C ARG A 4 21.56 -15.35 -1.70
N SER A 5 21.47 -14.21 -2.38
CA SER A 5 21.86 -12.94 -1.76
C SER A 5 20.59 -12.20 -1.37
N ARG A 6 20.40 -12.13 -0.05
CA ARG A 6 19.26 -11.59 0.65
C ARG A 6 19.30 -10.06 0.54
N SER A 7 18.41 -9.47 -0.24
CA SER A 7 18.05 -8.07 -0.09
C SER A 7 16.79 -8.00 0.75
N ALA A 8 16.97 -8.07 2.07
CA ALA A 8 15.98 -7.58 3.02
C ALA A 8 15.95 -6.05 2.86
N LEU A 9 15.08 -5.56 1.98
CA LEU A 9 14.82 -4.14 1.91
C LEU A 9 13.88 -3.82 3.07
N ILE A 10 14.49 -3.26 4.11
CA ILE A 10 13.83 -2.71 5.28
C ILE A 10 12.89 -1.61 4.78
N VAL A 11 11.59 -1.89 4.75
CA VAL A 11 10.55 -0.89 4.67
C VAL A 11 10.56 -0.17 6.01
N SER A 12 11.38 0.89 6.10
CA SER A 12 11.31 1.85 7.19
C SER A 12 10.02 2.66 7.04
N LEU A 13 8.90 2.05 7.47
CA LEU A 13 7.69 2.78 7.78
C LEU A 13 8.02 3.61 9.03
N VAL A 14 8.29 4.90 8.83
CA VAL A 14 8.46 5.86 9.92
C VAL A 14 7.08 6.03 10.58
N LEU A 15 6.77 5.18 11.55
CA LEU A 15 5.78 5.49 12.58
C LEU A 15 6.41 6.57 13.46
N GLY A 16 6.06 7.83 13.19
CA GLY A 16 6.33 8.94 14.10
C GLY A 16 5.50 8.77 15.38
N SER A 17 6.11 8.16 16.40
CA SER A 17 5.61 8.18 17.77
C SER A 17 5.90 9.56 18.38
N LEU A 18 4.93 10.47 18.34
CA LEU A 18 4.93 11.66 19.18
C LEU A 18 4.64 11.26 20.63
N ALA A 19 5.69 11.04 21.41
CA ALA A 19 5.62 11.00 22.86
C ALA A 19 6.08 12.37 23.41
N GLY A 20 5.12 13.27 23.64
CA GLY A 20 5.33 14.46 24.45
C GLY A 20 5.37 14.07 25.93
N CYS A 21 6.51 14.25 26.58
CA CYS A 21 6.62 14.19 28.04
C CYS A 21 6.43 15.60 28.61
N THR A 22 5.26 15.86 29.20
CA THR A 22 5.04 16.96 30.15
C THR A 22 5.34 16.44 31.56
N SER A 23 6.17 17.20 32.27
CA SER A 23 6.54 16.99 33.67
C SER A 23 5.39 17.36 34.62
N ALA A 24 5.09 16.50 35.60
CA ALA A 24 4.80 16.87 37.00
C ALA A 24 4.58 15.60 37.83
N GLY A 25 5.40 15.41 38.88
CA GLY A 25 5.26 14.32 39.84
C GLY A 25 4.33 14.66 41.01
N THR A 26 3.96 13.64 41.80
CA THR A 26 4.16 13.50 43.26
C THR A 26 3.62 12.13 43.69
N ALA A 27 4.37 11.45 44.58
CA ALA A 27 4.20 10.07 45.02
C ALA A 27 3.15 9.86 46.13
N GLY A 28 2.64 8.61 46.25
CA GLY A 28 1.92 8.09 47.43
C GLY A 28 1.34 6.67 47.21
N PRO A 29 1.24 5.79 48.23
CA PRO A 29 1.65 4.38 48.10
C PRO A 29 0.55 3.30 48.11
N SER A 30 0.97 2.11 47.65
CA SER A 30 0.62 0.71 48.01
C SER A 30 -0.82 0.29 48.34
N ALA A 31 -1.31 -0.70 47.56
CA ALA A 31 -1.92 -1.93 48.09
C ALA A 31 -1.92 -3.05 47.02
N GLU A 32 -1.23 -4.16 47.33
CA GLU A 32 -1.46 -5.53 46.82
C GLU A 32 -2.26 -6.29 47.92
N PRO A 33 -2.68 -7.57 47.79
CA PRO A 33 -2.91 -8.46 46.63
C PRO A 33 -4.31 -9.11 46.66
N SER A 34 -4.68 -9.87 45.61
CA SER A 34 -5.29 -11.22 45.72
C SER A 34 -5.67 -11.83 44.35
N ALA A 35 -5.14 -13.05 44.10
CA ALA A 35 -5.63 -14.05 43.13
C ALA A 35 -6.81 -14.86 43.77
N PRO A 36 -7.56 -15.78 43.09
CA PRO A 36 -7.10 -16.97 42.32
C PRO A 36 -7.95 -17.17 41.01
N ALA A 37 -7.99 -18.24 40.20
CA ALA A 37 -7.65 -19.66 40.32
C ALA A 37 -7.49 -20.32 38.93
N SER A 38 -6.81 -21.48 38.93
CA SER A 38 -6.64 -22.44 37.83
C SER A 38 -7.94 -23.00 37.25
N GLY A 39 -7.95 -23.22 35.94
CA GLY A 39 -8.85 -24.13 35.25
C GLY A 39 -8.12 -24.85 34.13
N ALA A 40 -7.63 -26.06 34.40
CA ALA A 40 -7.07 -26.97 33.42
C ALA A 40 -8.21 -27.70 32.69
N VAL A 41 -8.17 -27.74 31.36
CA VAL A 41 -9.02 -28.60 30.55
C VAL A 41 -8.13 -29.61 29.85
N THR A 42 -8.23 -30.87 30.28
CA THR A 42 -7.64 -32.04 29.63
C THR A 42 -8.76 -32.79 28.93
N VAL A 43 -8.68 -32.97 27.60
CA VAL A 43 -9.54 -33.93 26.87
C VAL A 43 -8.72 -34.66 25.81
N THR A 44 -8.33 -35.87 26.20
CA THR A 44 -8.34 -37.18 25.51
C THR A 44 -8.32 -37.27 23.98
N THR A 45 -7.24 -37.89 23.47
CA THR A 45 -7.14 -38.57 22.17
C THR A 45 -7.65 -40.01 22.23
N PRO A 46 -8.29 -40.51 21.15
CA PRO A 46 -8.23 -41.94 20.83
C PRO A 46 -7.64 -42.24 19.43
N SER A 47 -6.70 -43.20 19.48
CA SER A 47 -6.17 -44.21 18.54
C SER A 47 -6.52 -44.27 17.03
N PRO A 48 -5.62 -44.90 16.24
CA PRO A 48 -5.67 -44.95 14.78
C PRO A 48 -6.56 -46.07 14.24
N ALA A 49 -7.17 -45.83 13.07
CA ALA A 49 -7.74 -46.88 12.23
C ALA A 49 -6.91 -47.02 10.96
N SER A 50 -6.36 -48.23 10.79
CA SER A 50 -5.73 -48.73 9.58
C SER A 50 -6.82 -49.20 8.60
N SER A 51 -6.75 -48.77 7.34
CA SER A 51 -7.13 -49.62 6.19
C SER A 51 -6.67 -49.00 4.89
N ALA A 52 -5.79 -49.74 4.22
CA ALA A 52 -5.35 -49.53 2.86
C ALA A 52 -6.47 -49.86 1.87
N ALA A 53 -6.60 -49.04 0.82
CA ALA A 53 -7.24 -49.42 -0.42
C ALA A 53 -6.41 -48.85 -1.60
N PRO A 54 -6.10 -49.66 -2.63
CA PRO A 54 -5.36 -49.20 -3.80
C PRO A 54 -6.28 -48.37 -4.70
N SER A 55 -6.06 -47.05 -4.74
CA SER A 55 -6.63 -46.21 -5.80
C SER A 55 -5.79 -46.34 -7.05
N THR A 56 -6.32 -47.08 -8.02
CA THR A 56 -5.94 -47.08 -9.43
C THR A 56 -5.75 -45.65 -9.95
N VAL A 57 -4.52 -45.34 -10.34
CA VAL A 57 -4.14 -44.10 -11.02
C VAL A 57 -4.69 -44.15 -12.45
N PRO A 58 -5.56 -43.22 -12.89
CA PRO A 58 -5.84 -43.08 -14.30
C PRO A 58 -4.62 -42.44 -14.97
N THR A 59 -3.98 -43.19 -15.87
CA THR A 59 -3.01 -42.68 -16.85
C THR A 59 -3.73 -41.69 -17.75
N LEU A 60 -3.59 -40.39 -17.46
CA LEU A 60 -3.99 -39.32 -18.36
C LEU A 60 -2.96 -39.19 -19.47
N ALA A 61 -3.47 -39.19 -20.70
CA ALA A 61 -2.72 -39.09 -21.93
C ALA A 61 -1.85 -37.83 -21.97
N ASP A 62 -0.65 -38.01 -22.54
CA ASP A 62 0.32 -36.98 -22.90
C ASP A 62 -0.35 -35.99 -23.87
N SER A 63 -0.93 -34.93 -23.31
CA SER A 63 -1.37 -33.77 -24.08
C SER A 63 -0.15 -32.88 -24.26
N ALA A 64 0.39 -32.89 -25.47
CA ALA A 64 1.41 -31.98 -25.93
C ALA A 64 1.10 -30.55 -25.44
N ALA A 65 1.91 -30.06 -24.50
CA ALA A 65 1.79 -28.72 -23.98
C ALA A 65 1.95 -27.73 -25.14
N PRO A 66 1.03 -26.77 -25.33
CA PRO A 66 1.23 -25.74 -26.33
C PRO A 66 2.51 -24.98 -25.97
N SER A 67 3.43 -24.94 -26.93
CA SER A 67 4.65 -24.13 -26.88
C SER A 67 4.23 -22.71 -26.54
N ALA A 68 4.55 -22.27 -25.32
CA ALA A 68 4.25 -20.93 -24.85
C ALA A 68 4.95 -19.95 -25.79
N ALA A 69 4.14 -19.19 -26.55
CA ALA A 69 4.65 -18.06 -27.30
C ALA A 69 5.47 -17.18 -26.34
N PRO A 70 6.63 -16.66 -26.77
CA PRO A 70 7.39 -15.74 -25.94
C PRO A 70 6.45 -14.61 -25.53
N ILE A 71 6.34 -14.42 -24.21
CA ILE A 71 5.52 -13.38 -23.61
C ILE A 71 6.14 -12.07 -24.10
N THR A 72 5.50 -11.45 -25.10
CA THR A 72 5.85 -10.12 -25.54
C THR A 72 5.59 -9.19 -24.36
N GLN A 73 6.65 -8.90 -23.61
CA GLN A 73 6.63 -7.92 -22.53
C GLN A 73 6.05 -6.63 -23.13
N PRO A 74 4.94 -6.08 -22.58
CA PRO A 74 4.39 -4.83 -23.06
C PRO A 74 5.52 -3.80 -23.09
N ALA A 75 5.68 -3.12 -24.23
CA ALA A 75 6.68 -2.08 -24.41
C ALA A 75 6.69 -1.19 -23.17
N ALA A 76 7.87 -0.99 -22.56
CA ALA A 76 8.05 -0.24 -21.33
C ALA A 76 7.15 1.00 -21.36
N ALA A 77 6.15 1.03 -20.47
CA ALA A 77 5.18 2.10 -20.45
C ALA A 77 5.96 3.40 -20.29
N LYS A 78 5.72 4.37 -21.19
CA LYS A 78 6.40 5.66 -21.11
C LYS A 78 6.16 6.26 -19.72
N PRO A 79 7.19 6.86 -19.09
CA PRO A 79 7.00 7.55 -17.82
C PRO A 79 5.93 8.63 -17.96
N TYR A 80 5.10 8.79 -16.93
CA TYR A 80 4.05 9.80 -16.92
C TYR A 80 4.62 11.17 -16.55
N ASP A 81 4.04 12.23 -17.08
CA ASP A 81 4.35 13.60 -16.68
C ASP A 81 3.42 13.99 -15.52
N CYS A 82 3.98 14.27 -14.35
CA CYS A 82 3.20 14.55 -13.14
C CYS A 82 2.25 15.74 -13.32
N THR A 83 2.66 16.75 -14.10
CA THR A 83 1.83 17.94 -14.34
C THR A 83 0.64 17.65 -15.23
N LYS A 84 0.72 16.60 -16.06
CA LYS A 84 -0.40 16.11 -16.87
C LYS A 84 -1.30 15.15 -16.11
N LEU A 85 -0.77 14.45 -15.10
CA LEU A 85 -1.56 13.57 -14.23
C LEU A 85 -2.46 14.39 -13.29
N ILE A 86 -1.91 15.41 -12.63
CA ILE A 86 -2.68 16.29 -11.75
C ILE A 86 -1.99 17.65 -11.62
N THR A 87 -2.77 18.71 -11.82
CA THR A 87 -2.26 20.09 -11.67
C THR A 87 -2.31 20.53 -10.21
N ASP A 88 -1.57 21.59 -9.87
CA ASP A 88 -1.63 22.19 -8.52
C ASP A 88 -3.05 22.64 -8.15
N ALA A 89 -3.77 23.24 -9.09
CA ALA A 89 -5.13 23.71 -8.86
C ALA A 89 -6.08 22.55 -8.51
N GLU A 90 -5.95 21.44 -9.22
CA GLU A 90 -6.73 20.22 -8.97
C GLU A 90 -6.32 19.56 -7.65
N MET A 91 -5.03 19.56 -7.32
CA MET A 91 -4.55 19.06 -6.04
C MET A 91 -5.11 19.88 -4.87
N ARG A 92 -5.12 21.21 -5.00
CA ARG A 92 -5.73 22.14 -4.01
C ARG A 92 -7.23 21.89 -3.88
N GLN A 93 -7.93 21.73 -5.01
CA GLN A 93 -9.37 21.47 -5.01
C GLN A 93 -9.72 20.11 -4.41
N ALA A 94 -8.93 19.07 -4.71
CA ALA A 94 -9.15 17.72 -4.21
C ALA A 94 -8.92 17.64 -2.70
N THR A 95 -7.87 18.29 -2.20
CA THR A 95 -7.46 18.20 -0.78
C THR A 95 -8.05 19.28 0.12
N GLY A 96 -8.56 20.38 -0.44
CA GLY A 96 -8.90 21.59 0.32
C GLY A 96 -7.68 22.38 0.81
N LEU A 97 -6.46 21.93 0.51
CA LEU A 97 -5.22 22.58 0.92
C LEU A 97 -4.83 23.64 -0.09
N SER A 98 -5.16 24.91 0.18
CA SER A 98 -4.94 26.05 -0.73
C SER A 98 -3.49 26.28 -1.17
N THR A 99 -2.53 25.73 -0.42
CA THR A 99 -1.08 25.85 -0.67
C THR A 99 -0.47 24.62 -1.32
N ALA A 100 -1.27 23.58 -1.61
CA ALA A 100 -0.78 22.37 -2.27
C ALA A 100 -0.13 22.71 -3.61
N THR A 101 1.13 22.31 -3.77
CA THR A 101 1.95 22.67 -4.93
C THR A 101 2.88 21.49 -5.26
N PHE A 102 3.03 21.21 -6.55
CA PHE A 102 3.95 20.24 -7.06
C PHE A 102 5.39 20.63 -6.71
N PHE A 103 6.14 19.68 -6.18
CA PHE A 103 7.51 19.90 -5.76
C PHE A 103 8.49 19.21 -6.71
N ASN A 104 8.30 17.91 -6.93
CA ASN A 104 9.18 17.16 -7.82
C ASN A 104 8.54 15.91 -8.41
N GLN A 105 9.09 15.52 -9.55
CA GLN A 105 8.88 14.23 -10.19
C GLN A 105 10.16 13.42 -10.04
N VAL A 106 10.01 12.13 -9.76
CA VAL A 106 11.11 11.17 -9.78
C VAL A 106 10.69 10.01 -10.69
N LEU A 107 11.49 9.77 -11.71
CA LEU A 107 11.34 8.61 -12.59
C LEU A 107 12.28 7.51 -12.15
N TRP A 108 11.96 6.27 -12.53
CA TRP A 108 12.82 5.12 -12.26
C TRP A 108 14.26 5.32 -12.79
N THR A 109 14.44 6.05 -13.90
CA THR A 109 15.75 6.39 -14.46
C THR A 109 16.56 7.34 -13.59
N ASP A 110 15.88 8.13 -12.75
CA ASP A 110 16.47 9.30 -12.11
C ASP A 110 16.94 9.00 -10.68
N ARG A 111 16.56 7.84 -10.12
CA ARG A 111 16.95 7.47 -8.76
C ARG A 111 17.10 5.96 -8.56
N PRO A 112 18.28 5.47 -8.14
CA PRO A 112 18.42 4.09 -7.68
C PRO A 112 17.51 3.86 -6.46
N GLY A 113 16.63 2.86 -6.54
CA GLY A 113 15.68 2.50 -5.49
C GLY A 113 14.20 2.67 -5.85
N LEU A 114 13.87 3.30 -6.97
CA LEU A 114 12.53 3.19 -7.56
C LEU A 114 12.41 1.93 -8.42
N LEU A 115 11.20 1.39 -8.46
CA LEU A 115 10.90 0.18 -9.23
C LEU A 115 10.83 0.51 -10.72
N GLU A 116 11.30 -0.41 -11.57
CA GLU A 116 11.17 -0.25 -13.02
C GLU A 116 9.69 -0.15 -13.41
N GLY A 117 9.34 0.90 -14.15
CA GLY A 117 7.96 1.19 -14.52
C GLY A 117 7.18 2.06 -13.51
N GLN A 118 7.84 2.60 -12.48
CA GLN A 118 7.25 3.55 -11.54
C GLN A 118 7.51 5.00 -11.95
N THR A 119 6.45 5.81 -11.94
CA THR A 119 6.50 7.28 -11.91
C THR A 119 6.09 7.75 -10.52
N TYR A 120 6.88 8.61 -9.87
CA TYR A 120 6.59 9.18 -8.56
C TYR A 120 6.46 10.71 -8.64
N CYS A 121 5.35 11.24 -8.13
CA CYS A 121 5.03 12.66 -8.09
C CYS A 121 4.83 13.10 -6.63
N GLN A 122 5.50 14.16 -6.23
CA GLN A 122 5.41 14.70 -4.87
C GLN A 122 4.85 16.12 -4.87
N PHE A 123 3.90 16.35 -3.98
CA PHE A 123 3.36 17.66 -3.68
C PHE A 123 3.56 17.96 -2.18
N PHE A 124 3.66 19.24 -1.85
CA PHE A 124 3.66 19.72 -0.48
C PHE A 124 2.61 20.80 -0.28
N ALA A 125 2.07 20.89 0.93
CA ALA A 125 1.18 21.97 1.36
C ALA A 125 1.54 22.44 2.77
N GLY A 126 0.98 23.58 3.19
CA GLY A 126 1.13 24.11 4.55
C GLY A 126 2.59 24.37 4.92
N GLN A 127 3.38 24.95 4.01
CA GLN A 127 4.84 25.13 4.18
C GLN A 127 5.61 23.82 4.42
N GLY A 128 5.14 22.72 3.82
CA GLY A 128 5.75 21.40 3.98
C GLY A 128 5.27 20.64 5.21
N ALA A 129 4.20 21.08 5.88
CA ALA A 129 3.52 20.34 6.95
C ALA A 129 2.69 19.15 6.45
N THR A 130 2.40 19.11 5.14
CA THR A 130 1.69 18.00 4.49
C THR A 130 2.40 17.55 3.24
N SER A 131 2.58 16.23 3.14
CA SER A 131 3.15 15.53 2.00
C SER A 131 2.06 14.76 1.26
N ILE A 132 2.03 14.90 -0.05
CA ILE A 132 1.13 14.15 -0.94
C ILE A 132 1.98 13.44 -1.98
N ALA A 133 2.07 12.12 -1.88
CA ALA A 133 2.80 11.28 -2.80
C ALA A 133 1.82 10.56 -3.73
N LEU A 134 2.05 10.66 -5.03
CA LEU A 134 1.31 9.96 -6.08
C LEU A 134 2.29 9.06 -6.83
N SER A 135 1.98 7.77 -6.98
CA SER A 135 2.72 6.89 -7.87
C SER A 135 1.82 6.28 -8.94
N VAL A 136 2.35 6.17 -10.15
CA VAL A 136 1.78 5.32 -11.21
C VAL A 136 2.76 4.19 -11.46
N LEU A 137 2.29 2.96 -11.25
CA LEU A 137 3.05 1.72 -11.35
C LEU A 137 2.57 0.93 -12.57
N THR A 138 3.55 0.53 -13.38
CA THR A 138 3.34 -0.18 -14.63
C THR A 138 4.37 -1.29 -14.78
N GLY A 139 4.12 -2.25 -15.67
CA GLY A 139 5.09 -3.29 -16.01
C GLY A 139 5.61 -4.02 -14.76
N PRO A 140 6.94 -4.12 -14.54
CA PRO A 140 7.51 -4.81 -13.38
C PRO A 140 7.02 -4.28 -12.03
N SER A 141 6.91 -2.96 -11.87
CA SER A 141 6.44 -2.33 -10.63
C SER A 141 4.98 -2.63 -10.27
N LEU A 142 4.18 -3.13 -11.23
CA LEU A 142 2.79 -3.53 -10.96
C LEU A 142 2.72 -4.74 -10.02
N ALA A 143 3.69 -5.66 -10.07
CA ALA A 143 3.71 -6.81 -9.17
C ALA A 143 3.84 -6.38 -7.69
N ASP A 144 4.61 -5.33 -7.41
CA ASP A 144 4.72 -4.76 -6.07
C ASP A 144 3.44 -4.03 -5.66
N PHE A 145 2.79 -3.33 -6.59
CA PHE A 145 1.45 -2.79 -6.38
C PHE A 145 0.46 -3.90 -6.00
N ASP A 146 0.48 -5.04 -6.70
CA ASP A 146 -0.42 -6.16 -6.43
C ASP A 146 -0.25 -6.73 -5.02
N GLN A 147 0.99 -6.80 -4.53
CA GLN A 147 1.29 -7.22 -3.16
C GLN A 147 0.76 -6.20 -2.13
N LEU A 148 1.02 -4.91 -2.34
CA LEU A 148 0.51 -3.84 -1.48
C LEU A 148 -1.02 -3.81 -1.47
N TRP A 149 -1.63 -3.98 -2.65
CA TRP A 149 -3.07 -4.03 -2.86
C TRP A 149 -3.73 -5.19 -2.12
N ALA A 150 -3.10 -6.37 -2.15
CA ALA A 150 -3.56 -7.56 -1.43
C ALA A 150 -3.41 -7.41 0.09
N ALA A 151 -2.34 -6.75 0.56
CA ALA A 151 -2.08 -6.51 1.97
C ALA A 151 -3.04 -5.46 2.60
N GLY A 152 -3.62 -4.56 1.79
CA GLY A 152 -4.55 -3.51 2.23
C GLY A 152 -5.97 -4.00 2.58
N SER A 153 -6.10 -4.98 3.48
CA SER A 153 -7.38 -5.62 3.84
C SER A 153 -8.34 -4.72 4.64
N ALA A 154 -7.85 -3.64 5.25
CA ALA A 154 -8.63 -2.70 6.05
C ALA A 154 -9.10 -1.45 5.27
N ALA A 155 -9.01 -1.45 3.93
CA ALA A 155 -9.37 -0.30 3.11
C ALA A 155 -10.82 -0.37 2.61
N ASP A 156 -11.50 0.78 2.60
CA ASP A 156 -12.84 0.92 2.06
C ASP A 156 -12.79 0.89 0.53
N SER A 157 -13.71 0.14 -0.09
CA SER A 157 -13.86 0.16 -1.56
C SER A 157 -14.50 1.47 -2.02
N VAL A 158 -13.98 2.03 -3.11
CA VAL A 158 -14.49 3.26 -3.72
C VAL A 158 -14.98 2.93 -5.13
N PRO A 159 -16.30 2.89 -5.37
CA PRO A 159 -16.83 2.57 -6.69
C PRO A 159 -16.61 3.71 -7.69
N GLY A 160 -16.54 3.38 -8.98
CA GLY A 160 -16.50 4.37 -10.07
C GLY A 160 -15.12 4.94 -10.39
N ILE A 161 -14.05 4.40 -9.81
CA ILE A 161 -12.66 4.79 -10.14
C ILE A 161 -11.93 3.56 -10.65
N GLY A 162 -11.59 3.58 -11.94
CA GLY A 162 -10.91 2.46 -12.61
C GLY A 162 -11.70 1.15 -12.53
N ASP A 163 -10.98 0.04 -12.55
CA ASP A 163 -11.54 -1.31 -12.36
C ASP A 163 -11.82 -1.59 -10.89
N ALA A 164 -10.99 -1.03 -9.99
CA ALA A 164 -11.17 -1.12 -8.55
C ALA A 164 -10.39 0.00 -7.87
N ALA A 165 -10.99 0.66 -6.87
CA ALA A 165 -10.29 1.61 -6.01
C ALA A 165 -10.55 1.30 -4.54
N ARG A 166 -9.54 1.57 -3.69
CA ARG A 166 -9.58 1.35 -2.26
C ARG A 166 -8.91 2.50 -1.53
N VAL A 167 -9.48 2.92 -0.41
CA VAL A 167 -8.94 4.01 0.43
C VAL A 167 -8.95 3.60 1.89
N ASN A 168 -7.82 3.76 2.55
CA ASN A 168 -7.68 3.66 4.00
C ASN A 168 -7.34 5.05 4.56
N ALA A 169 -8.36 5.73 5.06
CA ALA A 169 -8.22 7.07 5.63
C ALA A 169 -7.35 7.08 6.88
N ALA A 170 -7.36 6.01 7.68
CA ALA A 170 -6.57 5.92 8.90
C ALA A 170 -5.05 5.89 8.64
N SER A 171 -4.64 5.25 7.53
CA SER A 171 -3.24 5.27 7.09
C SER A 171 -2.93 6.40 6.11
N GLY A 172 -3.90 7.24 5.74
CA GLY A 172 -3.72 8.26 4.70
C GLY A 172 -3.34 7.68 3.34
N ALA A 173 -3.75 6.46 3.02
CA ALA A 173 -3.33 5.76 1.80
C ALA A 173 -4.53 5.35 0.95
N GLY A 174 -4.36 5.35 -0.36
CA GLY A 174 -5.31 4.75 -1.27
C GLY A 174 -4.64 4.28 -2.55
N GLY A 175 -5.38 3.53 -3.33
CA GLY A 175 -4.96 3.16 -4.67
C GLY A 175 -6.12 2.82 -5.58
N ALA A 176 -5.81 2.71 -6.87
CA ALA A 176 -6.73 2.26 -7.88
C ALA A 176 -6.03 1.35 -8.90
N ARG A 177 -6.76 0.38 -9.43
CA ARG A 177 -6.44 -0.33 -10.66
C ARG A 177 -7.15 0.35 -11.82
N VAL A 178 -6.41 0.64 -12.88
CA VAL A 178 -6.97 1.19 -14.12
C VAL A 178 -6.35 0.39 -15.27
N GLY A 179 -7.11 -0.56 -15.79
CA GLY A 179 -6.61 -1.55 -16.75
C GLY A 179 -5.41 -2.31 -16.20
N GLY A 180 -4.29 -2.23 -16.93
CA GLY A 180 -3.01 -2.87 -16.58
C GLY A 180 -2.09 -2.01 -15.71
N LEU A 181 -2.62 -1.01 -14.99
CA LEU A 181 -1.84 -0.03 -14.22
C LEU A 181 -2.30 0.01 -12.76
N GLY A 182 -1.38 0.33 -11.87
CA GLY A 182 -1.64 0.60 -10.46
C GLY A 182 -1.37 2.06 -10.14
N ILE A 183 -2.30 2.73 -9.47
CA ILE A 183 -2.13 4.09 -8.96
C ILE A 183 -2.12 4.01 -7.44
N THR A 184 -1.18 4.69 -6.78
CA THR A 184 -1.20 4.86 -5.32
C THR A 184 -1.13 6.33 -4.96
N VAL A 185 -1.85 6.70 -3.90
CA VAL A 185 -1.82 8.03 -3.31
C VAL A 185 -1.58 7.87 -1.82
N PHE A 186 -0.66 8.66 -1.28
CA PHE A 186 -0.42 8.77 0.15
C PHE A 186 -0.49 10.24 0.54
N LEU A 187 -1.29 10.53 1.55
CA LEU A 187 -1.50 11.84 2.14
C LEU A 187 -1.10 11.77 3.62
N GLY A 188 0.00 12.42 3.96
CA GLY A 188 0.59 12.34 5.30
C GLY A 188 0.88 13.71 5.89
N ALA A 189 0.71 13.84 7.21
CA ALA A 189 1.23 14.96 7.97
C ALA A 189 2.73 14.77 8.22
N THR A 190 3.53 15.78 7.91
CA THR A 190 4.96 15.87 8.24
C THR A 190 5.22 16.73 9.48
N GLY A 191 4.20 17.43 9.99
CA GLY A 191 4.22 18.15 11.27
C GLY A 191 2.87 18.10 11.99
N ASP A 192 2.81 18.65 13.21
CA ASP A 192 1.72 18.41 14.19
C ASP A 192 0.31 18.85 13.75
N ASN A 193 0.17 19.58 12.64
CA ASN A 193 -1.14 20.05 12.15
C ASN A 193 -1.33 19.91 10.64
N GLY A 194 -0.54 19.08 9.96
CA GLY A 194 -0.57 19.00 8.49
C GLY A 194 -1.94 18.71 7.87
N LEU A 195 -2.71 17.81 8.48
CA LEU A 195 -3.98 17.34 7.94
C LEU A 195 -5.23 17.90 8.66
N VAL A 196 -5.05 18.91 9.52
CA VAL A 196 -6.18 19.50 10.25
C VAL A 196 -7.18 20.11 9.27
N GLY A 197 -8.43 19.67 9.34
CA GLY A 197 -9.51 20.14 8.46
C GLY A 197 -9.55 19.48 7.08
N VAL A 198 -8.66 18.52 6.79
CA VAL A 198 -8.69 17.75 5.55
C VAL A 198 -9.52 16.48 5.73
N ASP A 199 -10.54 16.29 4.90
CA ASP A 199 -11.17 14.98 4.75
C ASP A 199 -10.25 14.08 3.94
N VAL A 200 -9.42 13.29 4.64
CA VAL A 200 -8.40 12.43 4.04
C VAL A 200 -9.01 11.43 3.05
N LYS A 201 -10.20 10.88 3.36
CA LYS A 201 -10.85 9.90 2.50
C LYS A 201 -11.33 10.54 1.21
N ASP A 202 -12.04 11.66 1.31
CA ASP A 202 -12.55 12.41 0.14
C ASP A 202 -11.39 12.95 -0.70
N ALA A 203 -10.34 13.47 -0.06
CA ALA A 203 -9.15 13.99 -0.74
C ALA A 203 -8.47 12.91 -1.61
N ILE A 204 -8.16 11.75 -1.02
CA ILE A 204 -7.54 10.63 -1.74
C ILE A 204 -8.47 10.14 -2.86
N THR A 205 -9.77 10.03 -2.58
CA THR A 205 -10.78 9.60 -3.55
C THR A 205 -10.80 10.52 -4.78
N ARG A 206 -10.80 11.84 -4.58
CA ARG A 206 -10.80 12.82 -5.67
C ARG A 206 -9.50 12.80 -6.47
N ILE A 207 -8.35 12.70 -5.80
CA ILE A 207 -7.05 12.59 -6.49
C ILE A 207 -7.03 11.33 -7.36
N LEU A 208 -7.42 10.19 -6.82
CA LEU A 208 -7.48 8.92 -7.57
C LEU A 208 -8.43 9.04 -8.77
N ALA A 209 -9.60 9.65 -8.61
CA ALA A 209 -10.54 9.85 -9.70
C ALA A 209 -9.94 10.70 -10.83
N ILE A 210 -9.27 11.81 -10.51
CA ILE A 210 -8.64 12.69 -11.50
C ILE A 210 -7.54 11.92 -12.25
N VAL A 211 -6.62 11.29 -11.53
CA VAL A 211 -5.48 10.59 -12.14
C VAL A 211 -5.95 9.40 -12.97
N ALA A 212 -6.93 8.64 -12.50
CA ALA A 212 -7.48 7.49 -13.23
C ALA A 212 -8.04 7.85 -14.61
N THR A 213 -8.52 9.08 -14.82
CA THR A 213 -9.01 9.53 -16.14
C THR A 213 -7.89 9.93 -17.12
N ARG A 214 -6.64 9.97 -16.68
CA ARG A 214 -5.50 10.53 -17.41
C ARG A 214 -4.39 9.53 -17.70
N VAL A 215 -4.50 8.32 -17.14
CA VAL A 215 -3.52 7.24 -17.30
C VAL A 215 -3.90 6.25 -18.38
#